data_AF-A0A1C3H653-F1
#
_entry.id   AF-A0A1C3H653-F1
#
_cell.length_a   1.000
_cell.length_b   1.000
_cell.length_c   1.000
_cell.angle_alpha   90.00
_cell.angle_beta   90.00
_cell.angle_gamma   90.00
#
_symmetry.space_group_name_H-M   'P 1'
#
loop_
_entity.id
_entity.type
_entity.pdbx_description
1 polymer ?
#
loop_
_entity_poly.entity_id
_entity_poly.type
_entity_poly.pdbx_seq_one_letter_code
_entity_poly.pdbx_strand_id
1 'polypeptide(L)'
;MLNVDASVSDERKYFGEVSIHFASGSPPLLLPITQAERLNLYVALQGEASFIQIESLDNRIVSVRRKAIADVFFSEEAYDDYGSEEDYGSQHLGIFPDEKFWQIIEQLEEPEFLDGEFDKNEINEAMKKLLFDDSELDELIANGSIKPEERSAVKKAAEETAELYLARARDITWQIPGLRSRCISVYESRDLYEAFYDLQWSGEQEMVRLASEEYYYEIFLNTSAIDYIAAPAHKFHEGELQSAAEEMGEEE
;
A
#
# COMPACT_ATOMS: atom_id res chain seq x y z
N MET A 1 -21.88 -11.03 15.31
CA MET A 1 -20.67 -11.24 16.15
C MET A 1 -19.99 -12.50 15.68
N LEU A 2 -19.16 -12.39 14.65
CA LEU A 2 -18.23 -13.46 14.31
C LEU A 2 -17.13 -13.44 15.39
N ASN A 3 -16.94 -14.58 16.04
CA ASN A 3 -15.91 -14.77 17.06
C ASN A 3 -14.55 -14.55 16.40
N VAL A 4 -13.95 -13.38 16.63
CA VAL A 4 -12.54 -13.21 16.33
C VAL A 4 -11.77 -14.10 17.30
N ASP A 5 -11.00 -15.03 16.75
CA ASP A 5 -10.16 -15.94 17.51
C ASP A 5 -9.25 -15.13 18.45
N ALA A 6 -9.47 -15.24 19.76
CA ALA A 6 -8.72 -14.51 20.78
C ALA A 6 -7.24 -14.94 20.86
N SER A 7 -6.81 -15.92 20.06
CA SER A 7 -5.42 -16.35 19.91
C SER A 7 -4.60 -15.53 18.91
N VAL A 8 -5.23 -14.69 18.08
CA VAL A 8 -4.54 -13.83 17.11
C VAL A 8 -4.17 -12.51 17.78
N SER A 9 -2.87 -12.15 17.77
CA SER A 9 -2.37 -10.86 18.25
C SER A 9 -3.10 -9.71 17.56
N ASP A 10 -3.35 -8.61 18.28
CA ASP A 10 -3.98 -7.40 17.71
C ASP A 10 -3.16 -6.83 16.53
N GLU A 11 -1.87 -7.13 16.45
CA GLU A 11 -0.96 -6.82 15.32
C GLU A 11 -1.34 -7.52 14.02
N ARG A 12 -2.08 -8.62 14.08
CA ARG A 12 -2.50 -9.42 12.92
C ARG A 12 -4.01 -9.48 12.77
N LYS A 13 -4.74 -8.88 13.69
CA LYS A 13 -6.20 -8.92 13.72
C LYS A 13 -6.73 -7.79 12.85
N TYR A 14 -7.44 -8.15 11.79
CA TYR A 14 -8.16 -7.19 10.96
C TYR A 14 -9.16 -6.40 11.81
N PHE A 15 -9.19 -5.08 11.65
CA PHE A 15 -10.22 -4.22 12.24
C PHE A 15 -11.33 -3.93 11.24
N GLY A 16 -10.95 -3.60 10.01
CA GLY A 16 -11.77 -2.88 9.06
C GLY A 16 -10.92 -1.80 8.40
N GLU A 17 -11.53 -0.68 8.10
CA GLU A 17 -10.95 0.35 7.27
C GLU A 17 -10.93 1.69 8.01
N VAL A 18 -9.95 2.51 7.65
CA VAL A 18 -9.92 3.93 7.97
C VAL A 18 -9.97 4.75 6.69
N SER A 19 -10.90 5.69 6.64
CA SER A 19 -10.98 6.71 5.61
C SER A 19 -10.49 8.04 6.14
N ILE A 20 -9.62 8.71 5.39
CA ILE A 20 -9.07 10.02 5.70
C ILE A 20 -9.49 10.99 4.60
N HIS A 21 -10.27 12.01 4.95
CA HIS A 21 -10.60 13.08 4.01
C HIS A 21 -9.68 14.27 4.22
N PHE A 22 -9.39 14.97 3.12
CA PHE A 22 -8.46 16.09 3.12
C PHE A 22 -9.20 17.43 3.01
N ALA A 23 -8.75 18.43 3.77
CA ALA A 23 -9.33 19.78 3.76
C ALA A 23 -9.17 20.47 2.40
N SER A 24 -8.25 19.98 1.56
CA SER A 24 -8.03 20.39 0.18
C SER A 24 -9.15 19.96 -0.78
N GLY A 25 -9.96 18.98 -0.41
CA GLY A 25 -10.87 18.28 -1.33
C GLY A 25 -10.15 17.31 -2.27
N SER A 26 -8.90 16.94 -1.98
CA SER A 26 -8.25 15.80 -2.64
C SER A 26 -9.06 14.51 -2.42
N PRO A 27 -8.95 13.52 -3.33
CA PRO A 27 -9.58 12.21 -3.12
C PRO A 27 -9.24 11.65 -1.74
N PRO A 28 -10.23 11.08 -1.02
CA PRO A 28 -9.98 10.53 0.30
C PRO A 28 -9.10 9.30 0.21
N LEU A 29 -8.35 9.03 1.27
CA LEU A 29 -7.52 7.83 1.38
C LEU A 29 -8.26 6.75 2.17
N LEU A 30 -8.36 5.54 1.61
CA LEU A 30 -8.96 4.38 2.28
C LEU A 30 -7.90 3.31 2.54
N LEU A 31 -7.72 2.92 3.81
CA LEU A 31 -6.70 1.96 4.25
C LEU A 31 -7.36 0.82 5.03
N PRO A 32 -7.20 -0.46 4.62
CA PRO A 32 -7.52 -1.59 5.47
C PRO A 32 -6.45 -1.71 6.57
N ILE A 33 -6.84 -1.75 7.84
CA ILE A 33 -5.91 -1.69 8.98
C ILE A 33 -6.18 -2.78 10.01
N THR A 34 -5.16 -3.02 10.85
CA THR A 34 -5.26 -3.92 12.00
C THR A 34 -5.88 -3.23 13.21
N GLN A 35 -6.25 -4.01 14.22
CA GLN A 35 -6.67 -3.48 15.52
C GLN A 35 -5.54 -2.72 16.22
N ALA A 36 -4.30 -3.21 16.14
CA ALA A 36 -3.14 -2.50 16.66
C ALA A 36 -2.98 -1.14 15.97
N GLU A 37 -3.08 -1.11 14.64
CA GLU A 37 -2.89 0.13 13.89
C GLU A 37 -3.99 1.15 14.14
N ARG A 38 -5.23 0.70 14.38
CA ARG A 38 -6.30 1.58 14.85
C ARG A 38 -5.94 2.29 16.17
N LEU A 39 -5.34 1.57 17.12
CA LEU A 39 -4.92 2.13 18.40
C LEU A 39 -3.75 3.11 18.22
N ASN A 40 -2.77 2.75 17.38
CA ASN A 40 -1.65 3.61 17.02
C ASN A 40 -2.15 4.92 16.41
N LEU A 41 -3.05 4.84 15.42
CA LEU A 41 -3.63 5.99 14.75
C LEU A 41 -4.45 6.86 15.72
N TYR A 42 -5.19 6.25 16.64
CA TYR A 42 -5.93 7.00 17.67
C TYR A 42 -5.01 7.86 18.55
N VAL A 43 -3.87 7.31 18.97
CA VAL A 43 -2.85 8.04 19.73
C VAL A 43 -2.18 9.09 18.85
N ALA A 44 -1.80 8.73 17.63
CA ALA A 44 -1.14 9.63 16.69
C ALA A 44 -2.03 10.86 16.39
N LEU A 45 -3.33 10.69 16.19
CA LEU A 45 -4.27 11.81 15.96
C LEU A 45 -4.34 12.81 17.11
N GLN A 46 -3.96 12.43 18.33
CA GLN A 46 -3.89 13.30 19.50
C GLN A 46 -2.48 13.89 19.77
N GLY A 47 -1.47 13.41 19.04
CA GLY A 47 -0.09 13.89 19.14
C GLY A 47 0.17 15.20 18.38
N GLU A 48 1.43 15.64 18.41
CA GLU A 48 1.88 16.89 17.79
C GLU A 48 2.72 16.68 16.51
N ALA A 49 2.99 15.43 16.14
CA ALA A 49 3.80 15.11 14.95
C ALA A 49 3.19 15.69 13.67
N SER A 50 4.03 16.30 12.83
CA SER A 50 3.64 16.91 11.55
C SER A 50 3.02 15.90 10.59
N PHE A 51 3.54 14.66 10.62
CA PHE A 51 3.04 13.53 9.87
C PHE A 51 2.51 12.45 10.82
N ILE A 52 1.57 11.67 10.30
CA ILE A 52 1.04 10.47 10.93
C ILE A 52 1.38 9.32 9.99
N GLN A 53 2.22 8.38 10.44
CA GLN A 53 2.48 7.14 9.71
C GLN A 53 1.34 6.15 9.95
N ILE A 54 0.92 5.46 8.90
CA ILE A 54 -0.12 4.44 8.93
C ILE A 54 0.34 3.25 8.10
N GLU A 55 0.34 2.07 8.69
CA GLU A 55 0.55 0.82 7.96
C GLU A 55 -0.80 0.20 7.56
N SER A 56 -0.92 -0.24 6.31
CA SER A 56 -2.11 -0.89 5.79
C SER A 56 -1.84 -2.33 5.43
N LEU A 57 -2.90 -3.15 5.52
CA LEU A 57 -2.88 -4.57 5.20
C LEU A 57 -2.83 -4.88 3.69
N ASP A 58 -2.85 -3.85 2.86
CA ASP A 58 -2.69 -3.94 1.42
C ASP A 58 -1.37 -3.33 0.95
N ASN A 59 -0.33 -3.49 1.77
CA ASN A 59 1.07 -3.20 1.48
C ASN A 59 1.36 -1.71 1.24
N ARG A 60 0.79 -0.84 2.09
CA ARG A 60 1.20 0.57 2.11
C ARG A 60 1.65 0.99 3.49
N ILE A 61 2.81 1.65 3.54
CA ILE A 61 3.16 2.58 4.61
C ILE A 61 2.82 3.98 4.09
N VAL A 62 1.95 4.69 4.80
CA VAL A 62 1.47 6.02 4.40
C VAL A 62 1.85 7.05 5.45
N SER A 63 2.55 8.10 5.04
CA SER A 63 2.74 9.30 5.86
C SER A 63 1.74 10.38 5.45
N VAL A 64 0.79 10.66 6.33
CA VAL A 64 -0.26 11.67 6.13
C VAL A 64 0.10 12.96 6.84
N ARG A 65 0.06 14.10 6.14
CA ARG A 65 0.31 15.40 6.75
C ARG A 65 -0.86 15.76 7.66
N ARG A 66 -0.65 15.90 8.97
CA ARG A 66 -1.72 16.16 9.95
C ARG A 66 -2.56 17.38 9.58
N LYS A 67 -1.91 18.49 9.18
CA LYS A 67 -2.60 19.74 8.80
C LYS A 67 -3.46 19.61 7.53
N ALA A 68 -3.30 18.56 6.75
CA ALA A 68 -4.12 18.30 5.57
C ALA A 68 -5.43 17.59 5.91
N ILE A 69 -5.52 16.90 7.05
CA ILE A 69 -6.67 16.09 7.44
C ILE A 69 -7.87 16.99 7.76
N ALA A 70 -9.00 16.73 7.11
CA ALA A 70 -10.30 17.32 7.45
C ALA A 70 -10.99 16.51 8.54
N ASP A 71 -11.09 15.19 8.34
CA ASP A 71 -11.62 14.23 9.29
C ASP A 71 -11.03 12.84 9.05
N VAL A 72 -11.24 11.96 10.03
CA VAL A 72 -10.85 10.54 9.98
C VAL A 72 -12.05 9.74 10.45
N PHE A 73 -12.45 8.75 9.67
CA PHE A 73 -13.56 7.87 9.98
C PHE A 73 -13.08 6.42 9.98
N PHE A 74 -13.36 5.73 11.08
CA PHE A 74 -13.06 4.32 11.27
C PHE A 74 -14.36 3.55 11.12
N SER A 75 -14.35 2.50 10.32
CA SER A 75 -15.46 1.55 10.31
C SER A 75 -14.94 0.12 10.37
N GLU A 76 -15.66 -0.67 11.15
CA GLU A 76 -15.36 -2.06 11.43
C GLU A 76 -16.01 -2.93 10.36
N GLU A 77 -15.37 -4.06 10.02
CA GLU A 77 -15.80 -5.07 9.02
C GLU A 77 -17.31 -5.43 9.05
N ALA A 78 -17.99 -5.21 10.18
CA ALA A 78 -19.43 -5.43 10.30
C ALA A 78 -20.31 -4.42 9.53
N TYR A 79 -19.73 -3.35 8.99
CA TYR A 79 -20.44 -2.26 8.33
C TYR A 79 -19.71 -1.84 7.04
N ASP A 80 -20.06 -2.46 5.90
CA ASP A 80 -19.62 -2.16 4.51
C ASP A 80 -19.96 -0.72 4.02
N ASP A 81 -20.23 0.23 4.92
CA ASP A 81 -20.71 1.57 4.59
C ASP A 81 -19.69 2.63 5.04
N TYR A 82 -18.70 2.88 4.18
CA TYR A 82 -17.62 3.85 4.41
C TYR A 82 -17.86 5.18 3.66
N GLY A 83 -19.03 5.36 3.06
CA GLY A 83 -19.31 6.45 2.11
C GLY A 83 -19.66 5.89 0.73
N SER A 84 -19.87 6.76 -0.26
CA SER A 84 -20.23 6.28 -1.60
C SER A 84 -19.02 5.61 -2.27
N GLU A 85 -19.20 4.43 -2.88
CA GLU A 85 -18.13 3.74 -3.63
C GLU A 85 -17.51 4.64 -4.71
N GLU A 86 -18.28 5.63 -5.20
CA GLU A 86 -17.82 6.63 -6.18
C GLU A 86 -16.69 7.53 -5.64
N ASP A 87 -16.62 7.74 -4.32
CA ASP A 87 -15.63 8.63 -3.69
C ASP A 87 -14.24 7.97 -3.50
N TYR A 88 -14.20 6.63 -3.39
CA TYR A 88 -12.98 5.88 -3.05
C TYR A 88 -12.35 5.15 -4.25
N GLY A 89 -13.13 4.86 -5.30
CA GLY A 89 -12.64 4.25 -6.53
C GLY A 89 -11.95 2.91 -6.29
N SER A 90 -10.84 2.64 -6.99
CA SER A 90 -10.11 1.38 -6.98
C SER A 90 -9.04 1.28 -5.88
N GLN A 91 -9.20 1.99 -4.76
CA GLN A 91 -8.19 2.00 -3.69
C GLN A 91 -8.13 0.70 -2.89
N HIS A 92 -9.27 0.01 -2.78
CA HIS A 92 -9.38 -1.23 -2.04
C HIS A 92 -8.93 -2.40 -2.93
N LEU A 93 -7.75 -2.95 -2.66
CA LEU A 93 -7.28 -4.19 -3.30
C LEU A 93 -7.71 -5.44 -2.53
N GLY A 94 -8.17 -5.29 -1.29
CA GLY A 94 -8.41 -6.40 -0.36
C GLY A 94 -7.27 -6.54 0.66
N ILE A 95 -7.37 -7.54 1.53
CA ILE A 95 -6.40 -7.80 2.61
C ILE A 95 -5.45 -8.90 2.15
N PHE A 96 -4.14 -8.62 2.09
CA PHE A 96 -3.15 -9.60 1.63
C PHE A 96 -2.28 -10.14 2.77
N PRO A 97 -1.97 -11.46 2.77
CA PRO A 97 -1.59 -12.14 4.00
C PRO A 97 -0.11 -12.07 4.42
N ASP A 98 0.86 -11.84 3.52
CA ASP A 98 2.29 -11.76 3.91
C ASP A 98 3.17 -10.93 2.97
N GLU A 99 4.34 -10.52 3.47
CA GLU A 99 5.37 -9.76 2.72
C GLU A 99 5.91 -10.54 1.53
N LYS A 100 6.01 -11.87 1.64
CA LYS A 100 6.51 -12.75 0.57
C LYS A 100 5.66 -12.64 -0.69
N PHE A 101 4.33 -12.60 -0.54
CA PHE A 101 3.44 -12.35 -1.67
C PHE A 101 3.84 -11.07 -2.40
N TRP A 102 4.06 -9.98 -1.67
CA TRP A 102 4.41 -8.68 -2.26
C TRP A 102 5.79 -8.66 -2.90
N GLN A 103 6.79 -9.34 -2.31
CA GLN A 103 8.10 -9.55 -2.93
C GLN A 103 7.99 -10.32 -4.25
N ILE A 104 7.11 -11.33 -4.33
CA ILE A 104 6.85 -12.04 -5.59
C ILE A 104 6.19 -11.13 -6.62
N ILE A 105 5.19 -10.34 -6.20
CA ILE A 105 4.49 -9.41 -7.09
C ILE A 105 5.44 -8.34 -7.62
N GLU A 106 6.36 -7.84 -6.79
CA GLU A 106 7.36 -6.87 -7.21
C GLU A 106 8.18 -7.37 -8.41
N GLN A 107 8.45 -8.67 -8.50
CA GLN A 107 9.28 -9.26 -9.55
C GLN A 107 8.46 -9.95 -10.66
N LEU A 108 7.14 -9.72 -10.73
CA LEU A 108 6.24 -10.45 -11.64
C LEU A 108 6.61 -10.33 -13.11
N GLU A 109 7.12 -9.17 -13.52
CA GLU A 109 7.50 -8.89 -14.92
C GLU A 109 8.85 -9.51 -15.29
N GLU A 110 9.69 -9.80 -14.31
CA GLU A 110 11.03 -10.36 -14.47
C GLU A 110 11.20 -11.59 -13.55
N PRO A 111 10.41 -12.66 -13.75
CA PRO A 111 10.35 -13.81 -12.84
C PRO A 111 11.66 -14.58 -12.71
N GLU A 112 12.65 -14.30 -13.57
CA GLU A 112 14.03 -14.79 -13.48
C GLU A 112 14.70 -14.39 -12.15
N PHE A 113 14.31 -13.24 -11.57
CA PHE A 113 14.80 -12.80 -10.25
C PHE A 113 14.21 -13.60 -9.08
N LEU A 114 13.12 -14.34 -9.30
CA LEU A 114 12.51 -15.18 -8.26
C LEU A 114 13.18 -16.56 -8.16
N ASP A 115 13.95 -16.97 -9.18
CA ASP A 115 14.56 -18.29 -9.25
C ASP A 115 15.65 -18.47 -8.17
N GLY A 116 15.34 -19.30 -7.16
CA GLY A 116 16.25 -19.62 -6.07
C GLY A 116 16.03 -18.78 -4.81
N GLU A 117 15.24 -17.72 -4.88
CA GLU A 117 14.79 -16.95 -3.71
C GLU A 117 13.50 -17.50 -3.10
N PHE A 118 12.55 -17.92 -3.94
CA PHE A 118 11.25 -18.47 -3.52
C PHE A 118 11.02 -19.90 -4.01
N ASP A 119 10.20 -20.67 -3.29
CA ASP A 119 9.76 -21.97 -3.78
C ASP A 119 8.82 -21.80 -4.98
N LYS A 120 8.89 -22.72 -5.95
CA LYS A 120 8.04 -22.66 -7.14
C LYS A 120 6.54 -22.70 -6.80
N ASN A 121 6.14 -23.36 -5.72
CA ASN A 121 4.74 -23.34 -5.30
C ASN A 121 4.35 -21.98 -4.73
N GLU A 122 5.23 -21.30 -3.98
CA GLU A 122 4.97 -19.95 -3.47
C GLU A 122 4.76 -18.97 -4.64
N ILE A 123 5.66 -19.02 -5.64
CA ILE A 123 5.54 -18.22 -6.86
C ILE A 123 4.21 -18.53 -7.56
N ASN A 124 3.92 -19.79 -7.85
CA ASN A 124 2.69 -20.17 -8.56
C ASN A 124 1.42 -19.74 -7.82
N GLU A 125 1.37 -19.85 -6.50
CA GLU A 125 0.21 -19.42 -5.71
C GLU A 125 0.03 -17.90 -5.70
N ALA A 126 1.13 -17.12 -5.72
CA ALA A 126 1.06 -15.67 -5.90
C ALA A 126 0.61 -15.31 -7.33
N MET A 127 1.18 -15.96 -8.36
CA MET A 127 0.79 -15.74 -9.77
C MET A 127 -0.69 -16.02 -10.00
N LYS A 128 -1.24 -17.12 -9.46
CA LYS A 128 -2.67 -17.47 -9.62
C LYS A 128 -3.63 -16.42 -9.06
N LYS A 129 -3.20 -15.62 -8.10
CA LYS A 129 -4.04 -14.54 -7.54
C LYS A 129 -4.12 -13.32 -8.45
N LEU A 130 -3.16 -13.17 -9.39
CA LEU A 130 -3.06 -12.00 -10.27
C LEU A 130 -3.31 -12.33 -11.74
N LEU A 131 -2.79 -13.45 -12.21
CA LEU A 131 -2.90 -13.89 -13.59
C LEU A 131 -4.18 -14.69 -13.76
N PHE A 132 -5.07 -14.14 -14.56
CA PHE A 132 -6.29 -14.79 -15.00
C PHE A 132 -6.01 -15.54 -16.31
N ASP A 133 -5.98 -16.88 -16.27
CA ASP A 133 -5.75 -17.67 -17.47
C ASP A 133 -7.02 -17.78 -18.33
N ASP A 134 -6.85 -17.94 -19.65
CA ASP A 134 -7.97 -18.15 -20.56
C ASP A 134 -8.76 -19.44 -20.23
N SER A 135 -8.11 -20.42 -19.58
CA SER A 135 -8.76 -21.63 -19.08
C SER A 135 -9.70 -21.37 -17.89
N GLU A 136 -9.34 -20.45 -16.98
CA GLU A 136 -10.20 -20.05 -15.86
C GLU A 136 -11.42 -19.27 -16.35
N LEU A 137 -11.25 -18.43 -17.39
CA LEU A 137 -12.38 -17.78 -18.07
C LEU A 137 -13.32 -18.80 -18.72
N ASP A 138 -12.78 -19.84 -19.34
CA ASP A 138 -13.58 -20.92 -19.93
C ASP A 138 -14.38 -21.66 -18.85
N GLU A 139 -13.80 -21.92 -17.68
CA GLU A 139 -14.50 -22.54 -16.55
C GLU A 139 -15.62 -21.65 -15.99
N LEU A 140 -15.38 -20.34 -15.83
CA LEU A 140 -16.39 -19.38 -15.39
C LEU A 140 -17.55 -19.24 -16.39
N ILE A 141 -17.28 -19.37 -17.68
CA ILE A 141 -18.34 -19.41 -18.70
C ILE A 141 -19.09 -20.75 -18.64
N ALA A 142 -18.36 -21.86 -18.53
CA ALA A 142 -18.94 -23.20 -18.51
C ALA A 142 -19.82 -23.45 -17.27
N ASN A 143 -19.46 -22.87 -16.13
CA ASN A 143 -20.24 -22.96 -14.90
C ASN A 143 -21.34 -21.88 -14.79
N GLY A 144 -21.40 -20.95 -15.74
CA GLY A 144 -22.42 -19.90 -15.82
C GLY A 144 -22.21 -18.72 -14.86
N SER A 145 -21.04 -18.58 -14.26
CA SER A 145 -20.70 -17.43 -13.41
C SER A 145 -20.57 -16.14 -14.20
N ILE A 146 -20.12 -16.22 -15.46
CA ILE A 146 -20.10 -15.10 -16.41
C ILE A 146 -20.67 -15.53 -17.76
N LYS A 147 -21.16 -14.59 -18.55
CA LYS A 147 -21.62 -14.87 -19.91
C LYS A 147 -20.45 -14.82 -20.91
N PRO A 148 -20.52 -15.54 -22.03
CA PRO A 148 -19.49 -15.49 -23.07
C PRO A 148 -19.17 -14.07 -23.56
N GLU A 149 -20.18 -13.20 -23.66
CA GLU A 149 -20.03 -11.80 -24.05
C GLU A 149 -19.29 -10.93 -23.03
N GLU A 150 -19.24 -11.34 -21.75
CA GLU A 150 -18.57 -10.62 -20.67
C GLU A 150 -17.06 -10.95 -20.58
N ARG A 151 -16.61 -12.00 -21.29
CA ARG A 151 -15.22 -12.50 -21.24
C ARG A 151 -14.17 -11.38 -21.40
N SER A 152 -14.34 -10.52 -22.41
CA SER A 152 -13.36 -9.46 -22.68
C SER A 152 -13.34 -8.39 -21.59
N ALA A 153 -14.49 -8.10 -20.97
CA ALA A 153 -14.57 -7.10 -19.90
C ALA A 153 -13.94 -7.64 -18.62
N VAL A 154 -14.23 -8.91 -18.28
CA VAL A 154 -13.63 -9.59 -17.11
C VAL A 154 -12.12 -9.69 -17.26
N LYS A 155 -11.63 -10.10 -18.43
CA LYS A 155 -10.19 -10.15 -18.71
C LYS A 155 -9.52 -8.80 -18.53
N LYS A 156 -10.11 -7.74 -19.10
CA LYS A 156 -9.58 -6.37 -18.95
C LYS A 156 -9.57 -5.91 -17.49
N ALA A 157 -10.63 -6.19 -16.74
CA ALA A 157 -10.69 -5.84 -15.32
C ALA A 157 -9.64 -6.58 -14.48
N ALA A 158 -9.35 -7.84 -14.82
CA ALA A 158 -8.29 -8.61 -14.18
C ALA A 158 -6.89 -8.05 -14.51
N GLU A 159 -6.65 -7.67 -15.77
CA GLU A 159 -5.41 -7.01 -16.21
C GLU A 159 -5.22 -5.67 -15.47
N GLU A 160 -6.24 -4.81 -15.42
CA GLU A 160 -6.23 -3.55 -14.65
C GLU A 160 -5.96 -3.79 -13.15
N THR A 161 -6.55 -4.85 -12.60
CA THR A 161 -6.34 -5.25 -11.21
C THR A 161 -4.88 -5.66 -10.98
N ALA A 162 -4.29 -6.46 -11.87
CA ALA A 162 -2.89 -6.87 -11.81
C ALA A 162 -1.93 -5.66 -11.89
N GLU A 163 -2.22 -4.67 -12.76
CA GLU A 163 -1.47 -3.41 -12.83
C GLU A 163 -1.50 -2.66 -11.48
N LEU A 164 -2.64 -2.64 -10.78
CA LEU A 164 -2.73 -2.02 -9.45
C LEU A 164 -1.88 -2.75 -8.41
N TYR A 165 -1.79 -4.08 -8.46
CA TYR A 165 -0.90 -4.84 -7.59
C TYR A 165 0.57 -4.56 -7.85
N LEU A 166 0.96 -4.47 -9.12
CA LEU A 166 2.33 -4.13 -9.51
C LEU A 166 2.71 -2.73 -9.03
N ALA A 167 1.85 -1.74 -9.29
CA ALA A 167 2.04 -0.38 -8.80
C ALA A 167 2.11 -0.35 -7.26
N ARG A 168 1.27 -1.13 -6.57
CA ARG A 168 1.28 -1.23 -5.10
C ARG A 168 2.56 -1.85 -4.56
N ALA A 169 3.18 -2.77 -5.30
CA ALA A 169 4.42 -3.42 -4.90
C ALA A 169 5.65 -2.54 -5.17
N ARG A 170 5.61 -1.65 -6.18
CA ARG A 170 6.80 -0.96 -6.68
C ARG A 170 6.83 0.54 -6.45
N ASP A 171 5.69 1.20 -6.38
CA ASP A 171 5.64 2.65 -6.53
C ASP A 171 5.47 3.40 -5.20
N ILE A 172 6.27 4.45 -5.03
CA ILE A 172 5.93 5.55 -4.12
C ILE A 172 4.90 6.43 -4.80
N THR A 173 3.80 6.71 -4.12
CA THR A 173 2.72 7.57 -4.60
C THR A 173 2.49 8.74 -3.65
N TRP A 174 2.26 9.95 -4.16
CA TRP A 174 1.91 11.11 -3.32
C TRP A 174 0.82 11.98 -3.93
N GLN A 175 0.13 12.70 -3.06
CA GLN A 175 -0.96 13.60 -3.43
C GLN A 175 -0.64 15.04 -3.04
N ILE A 176 -0.78 15.95 -4.02
CA ILE A 176 -0.70 17.40 -3.82
C ILE A 176 -2.09 17.99 -4.09
N PRO A 177 -2.65 18.81 -3.19
CA PRO A 177 -3.92 19.52 -3.39
C PRO A 177 -4.09 20.11 -4.79
N GLY A 178 -5.18 19.75 -5.46
CA GLY A 178 -5.54 20.27 -6.78
C GLY A 178 -4.70 19.75 -7.95
N LEU A 179 -3.75 18.83 -7.70
CA LEU A 179 -3.00 18.13 -8.74
C LEU A 179 -3.44 16.66 -8.84
N ARG A 180 -3.12 16.05 -9.98
CA ARG A 180 -3.19 14.59 -10.12
C ARG A 180 -2.14 13.96 -9.20
N SER A 181 -2.50 12.80 -8.65
CA SER A 181 -1.55 11.96 -7.94
C SER A 181 -0.34 11.66 -8.82
N ARG A 182 0.83 11.62 -8.20
CA ARG A 182 2.10 11.29 -8.86
C ARG A 182 2.64 10.03 -8.24
N CYS A 183 3.32 9.23 -9.05
CA CYS A 183 4.04 8.06 -8.61
C CYS A 183 5.45 8.02 -9.19
N ILE A 184 6.32 7.26 -8.53
CA ILE A 184 7.62 6.84 -9.05
C ILE A 184 7.97 5.45 -8.54
N SER A 185 8.59 4.63 -9.38
CA SER A 185 9.04 3.30 -9.00
C SER A 185 10.30 3.37 -8.13
N VAL A 186 10.33 2.51 -7.12
CA VAL A 186 11.33 2.49 -6.06
C VAL A 186 12.44 1.53 -6.40
N TYR A 187 13.68 2.02 -6.38
CA TYR A 187 14.86 1.19 -6.59
C TYR A 187 15.23 0.45 -5.30
N GLU A 188 15.84 1.17 -4.36
CA GLU A 188 16.44 0.62 -3.15
C GLU A 188 15.50 0.77 -1.95
N SER A 189 15.25 -0.33 -1.26
CA SER A 189 14.42 -0.39 -0.05
C SER A 189 14.95 0.53 1.06
N ARG A 190 16.27 0.61 1.23
CA ARG A 190 16.93 1.53 2.17
C ARG A 190 16.64 3.00 1.89
N ASP A 191 16.83 3.44 0.64
CA ASP A 191 16.61 4.85 0.27
C ASP A 191 15.16 5.28 0.51
N LEU A 192 14.20 4.36 0.27
CA LEU A 192 12.80 4.55 0.60
C LEU A 192 12.61 4.70 2.12
N TYR A 193 13.16 3.79 2.92
CA TYR A 193 13.06 3.83 4.38
C TYR A 193 13.62 5.13 4.94
N GLU A 194 14.83 5.53 4.53
CA GLU A 194 15.46 6.78 4.97
C GLU A 194 14.61 8.01 4.62
N ALA A 195 14.04 8.07 3.41
CA ALA A 195 13.17 9.18 3.02
C ALA A 195 11.89 9.27 3.88
N PHE A 196 11.30 8.12 4.26
CA PHE A 196 10.12 8.07 5.13
C PHE A 196 10.46 8.33 6.60
N TYR A 197 11.62 7.87 7.05
CA TYR A 197 12.14 8.18 8.37
C TYR A 197 12.37 9.69 8.53
N ASP A 198 13.02 10.33 7.54
CA ASP A 198 13.23 11.77 7.51
C ASP A 198 11.90 12.54 7.55
N LEU A 199 10.84 12.06 6.89
CA LEU A 199 9.52 12.69 6.94
C LEU A 199 8.93 12.75 8.35
N GLN A 200 9.16 11.75 9.20
CA GLN A 200 8.68 11.74 10.59
C GLN A 200 9.32 12.83 11.44
N TRP A 201 10.58 13.15 11.14
CA TRP A 201 11.35 14.17 11.85
C TRP A 201 11.35 15.52 11.14
N SER A 202 10.80 15.58 9.93
CA SER A 202 10.83 16.79 9.12
C SER A 202 10.02 17.93 9.74
N GLY A 203 10.64 19.10 9.78
CA GLY A 203 9.97 20.34 10.16
C GLY A 203 8.96 20.81 9.11
N GLU A 204 8.10 21.77 9.49
CA GLU A 204 7.31 22.50 8.51
C GLU A 204 8.27 23.26 7.56
N GLN A 205 8.17 23.02 6.25
CA GLN A 205 8.90 23.67 5.14
C GLN A 205 10.21 23.00 4.67
N GLU A 206 10.41 21.72 4.97
CA GLU A 206 11.54 20.96 4.43
C GLU A 206 11.24 20.35 3.06
N MET A 207 12.30 20.22 2.26
CA MET A 207 12.27 19.53 0.98
C MET A 207 12.89 18.16 1.17
N VAL A 208 12.10 17.10 1.05
CA VAL A 208 12.58 15.71 1.12
C VAL A 208 12.90 15.24 -0.29
N ARG A 209 14.09 14.65 -0.48
CA ARG A 209 14.47 14.05 -1.76
C ARG A 209 13.91 12.62 -1.81
N LEU A 210 13.21 12.27 -2.88
CA LEU A 210 12.87 10.88 -3.16
C LEU A 210 13.91 10.30 -4.12
N ALA A 211 14.51 9.17 -3.73
CA ALA A 211 15.34 8.40 -4.64
C ALA A 211 14.46 7.69 -5.68
N SER A 212 14.98 7.53 -6.89
CA SER A 212 14.27 6.86 -7.98
C SER A 212 15.21 5.98 -8.79
N GLU A 213 14.65 4.91 -9.37
CA GLU A 213 15.34 4.05 -10.36
C GLU A 213 15.85 4.85 -11.56
N GLU A 214 15.06 5.83 -12.00
CA GLU A 214 15.34 6.53 -13.24
C GLU A 214 16.39 7.63 -13.03
N TYR A 215 17.61 7.41 -13.51
CA TYR A 215 18.73 8.37 -13.47
C TYR A 215 18.48 9.75 -14.13
N TYR A 216 17.31 9.96 -14.74
CA TYR A 216 16.99 11.18 -15.50
C TYR A 216 16.16 12.20 -14.73
N TYR A 217 15.65 11.86 -13.54
CA TYR A 217 14.83 12.76 -12.74
C TYR A 217 15.32 12.85 -11.30
N GLU A 218 15.23 14.06 -10.74
CA GLU A 218 15.41 14.30 -9.30
C GLU A 218 14.08 14.82 -8.75
N ILE A 219 13.60 14.20 -7.67
CA ILE A 219 12.33 14.56 -7.07
C ILE A 219 12.57 15.15 -5.68
N PHE A 220 12.12 16.39 -5.50
CA PHE A 220 12.06 17.04 -4.21
C PHE A 220 10.62 17.34 -3.85
N LEU A 221 10.22 16.88 -2.67
CA LEU A 221 8.87 16.97 -2.16
C LEU A 221 8.83 18.01 -1.03
N ASN A 222 8.03 19.06 -1.22
CA ASN A 222 7.76 20.02 -0.17
C ASN A 222 6.77 19.41 0.82
N THR A 223 7.25 19.07 2.01
CA THR A 223 6.46 18.39 3.05
C THR A 223 5.26 19.22 3.51
N SER A 224 5.33 20.55 3.39
CA SER A 224 4.21 21.43 3.76
C SER A 224 3.07 21.46 2.74
N ALA A 225 3.29 20.94 1.52
CA ALA A 225 2.38 21.06 0.40
C ALA A 225 1.64 19.77 0.04
N ILE A 226 2.05 18.62 0.58
CA ILE A 226 1.40 17.34 0.30
C ILE A 226 0.26 17.04 1.26
N ASP A 227 -0.70 16.25 0.80
CA ASP A 227 -1.73 15.66 1.66
C ASP A 227 -1.20 14.37 2.29
N TYR A 228 -0.60 13.49 1.47
CA TYR A 228 0.06 12.27 1.92
C TYR A 228 1.12 11.80 0.91
N ILE A 229 1.96 10.87 1.36
CA ILE A 229 2.85 10.03 0.56
C ILE A 229 2.73 8.59 1.05
N ALA A 230 2.76 7.63 0.12
CA ALA A 230 2.60 6.21 0.37
C ALA A 230 3.72 5.44 -0.33
N ALA A 231 4.20 4.37 0.29
CA ALA A 231 5.22 3.47 -0.23
C ALA A 231 4.84 2.01 -0.01
N PRO A 232 5.42 1.06 -0.77
CA PRO A 232 5.24 -0.36 -0.53
C PRO A 232 5.74 -0.74 0.87
N ALA A 233 4.89 -1.38 1.68
CA ALA A 233 5.23 -1.70 3.07
C ALA A 233 6.37 -2.72 3.19
N HIS A 234 6.36 -3.77 2.37
CA HIS A 234 7.44 -4.77 2.38
C HIS A 234 8.81 -4.16 2.06
N LYS A 235 8.90 -3.19 1.13
CA LYS A 235 10.15 -2.46 0.85
C LYS A 235 10.55 -1.55 2.01
N PHE A 236 9.58 -0.92 2.68
CA PHE A 236 9.87 -0.12 3.87
C PHE A 236 10.47 -0.98 5.00
N HIS A 237 9.89 -2.15 5.29
CA HIS A 237 10.43 -3.07 6.31
C HIS A 237 11.78 -3.65 5.93
N GLU A 238 11.98 -3.99 4.64
CA GLU A 238 13.29 -4.42 4.17
C GLU A 238 14.34 -3.31 4.36
N GLY A 239 14.00 -2.07 4.02
CA GLY A 239 14.87 -0.91 4.21
C GLY A 239 15.22 -0.67 5.69
N GLU A 240 14.24 -0.82 6.59
CA GLU A 240 14.46 -0.73 8.03
C GLU A 240 15.49 -1.76 8.51
N LEU A 241 15.35 -3.02 8.05
CA LEU A 241 16.29 -4.09 8.38
C LEU A 241 17.69 -3.82 7.81
N GLN A 242 17.78 -3.32 6.58
CA GLN A 242 19.05 -2.97 5.93
C GLN A 242 19.77 -1.84 6.70
N SER A 243 19.05 -0.79 7.08
CA SER A 243 19.59 0.32 7.88
C SER A 243 20.06 -0.14 9.26
N ALA A 244 19.26 -0.95 9.97
CA ALA A 244 19.62 -1.45 11.29
C ALA A 244 20.86 -2.38 11.27
N ALA A 245 21.03 -3.17 10.20
CA ALA A 245 22.18 -4.05 10.05
C ALA A 245 23.50 -3.29 9.86
N GLU A 246 23.47 -2.15 9.17
CA GLU A 246 24.64 -1.30 8.99
C GLU A 246 25.05 -0.60 10.30
N GLU A 247 24.08 -0.06 11.06
CA GLU A 247 24.36 0.55 12.37
C GLU A 247 25.06 -0.44 13.31
N MET A 248 24.66 -1.71 13.33
CA MET A 248 25.32 -2.75 14.12
C MET A 248 26.69 -3.17 13.56
N GLY A 249 26.89 -3.10 12.24
CA GLY A 249 28.16 -3.43 11.59
C GLY A 249 29.21 -2.32 11.68
N GLU A 250 28.79 -1.06 11.86
CA GLU A 250 29.67 0.09 12.12
C GLU A 250 30.14 0.16 13.58
N GLU A 251 29.50 -0.57 14.49
CA GLU A 251 29.87 -0.68 15.91
C GLU A 251 30.89 -1.80 16.23
N GLU A 252 31.32 -2.61 15.25
CA GLU A 252 32.36 -3.66 15.37
C GLU A 252 33.78 -3.20 14.94
#